data_AF-A0A7W1L6V2-F1
#
_entry.id   AF-A0A7W1L6V2-F1
#
_cell.length_a   1.000
_cell.length_b   1.000
_cell.length_c   1.000
_cell.angle_alpha   90.00
_cell.angle_beta   90.00
_cell.angle_gamma   90.00
#
_symmetry.space_group_name_H-M   'P 1'
#
loop_
_entity.id
_entity.type
_entity.pdbx_description
1 polymer ?
#
loop_
_entity_poly.entity_id
_entity_poly.type
_entity_poly.pdbx_seq_one_letter_code
_entity_poly.pdbx_strand_id
1 'polypeptide(L)'
;MKYRPEIAPWQFRSHRLRRLHRKLCLIDRRVAFVGGINVIDDMNTPGHKPPRVDFAVRVQGPVLAPIVQTMQRLWALVELVQLQTSDVPLFPELESLPSAGNCVVKFAVRDNLRHRRDIEHAYLAAIRSAKREILIAAAYFFPGVDFRRALIAAAERGVRVTLLLQARVEYRLLHYASRALYGQLRTGGVTIEEYHQSFLHAKVAVIDEKWATVGSSNIDPYSFLMAREANVFVRNPLFAGELRRELQRMIEDGAQRVGPTHWAERSRFAKAGIWLAYGIVRMAMGMLHYGGDEWFPRRALRRN
;
A
#
# COMPACT_ATOMS: atom_id res chain seq x y z
N MET A 1 19.70 0.78 24.05
CA MET A 1 19.00 1.45 22.91
C MET A 1 19.31 2.94 22.97
N LYS A 2 20.07 3.51 22.02
CA LYS A 2 20.42 4.95 22.04
C LYS A 2 19.33 5.72 21.29
N TYR A 3 18.40 6.34 22.01
CA TYR A 3 17.43 7.26 21.42
C TYR A 3 18.20 8.40 20.76
N ARG A 4 17.97 8.62 19.45
CA ARG A 4 18.59 9.71 18.69
C ARG A 4 17.52 10.78 18.45
N PRO A 5 17.37 11.76 19.37
CA PRO A 5 16.37 12.81 19.22
C PRO A 5 16.63 13.62 17.95
N GLU A 6 15.55 14.10 17.34
CA GLU A 6 15.65 15.03 16.21
C GLU A 6 16.09 16.40 16.73
N ILE A 7 17.24 16.88 16.26
CA ILE A 7 17.90 18.08 16.78
C ILE A 7 17.47 19.34 15.98
N ALA A 8 16.95 19.18 14.74
CA ALA A 8 16.45 20.30 13.93
C ALA A 8 15.47 19.85 12.82
N PRO A 9 14.41 20.65 12.53
CA PRO A 9 13.38 20.31 11.53
C PRO A 9 13.87 20.34 10.07
N TRP A 10 14.96 21.06 9.75
CA TRP A 10 15.37 21.35 8.37
C TRP A 10 16.68 20.67 7.92
N GLN A 11 17.27 19.80 8.74
CA GLN A 11 18.50 19.11 8.35
C GLN A 11 18.17 17.93 7.42
N PHE A 12 18.48 18.07 6.13
CA PHE A 12 18.34 16.99 5.15
C PHE A 12 19.32 15.86 5.51
N ARG A 13 18.77 14.71 5.92
CA ARG A 13 19.54 13.53 6.31
C ARG A 13 19.14 12.38 5.41
N SER A 14 20.04 11.95 4.53
CA SER A 14 19.78 10.89 3.52
C SER A 14 19.33 9.55 4.15
N HIS A 15 19.70 9.26 5.40
CA HIS A 15 19.22 8.08 6.14
C HIS A 15 17.73 8.15 6.51
N ARG A 16 17.11 9.34 6.56
CA ARG A 16 15.65 9.48 6.73
C ARG A 16 14.85 8.93 5.56
N LEU A 17 15.48 8.80 4.39
CA LEU A 17 14.88 8.30 3.16
C LEU A 17 14.85 6.75 3.11
N ARG A 18 15.43 6.05 4.10
CA ARG A 18 15.51 4.59 4.16
C ARG A 18 14.94 4.08 5.48
N ARG A 19 13.61 4.09 5.63
CA ARG A 19 12.92 3.59 6.82
C ARG A 19 12.38 2.19 6.60
N LEU A 20 12.47 1.35 7.63
CA LEU A 20 11.78 0.07 7.65
C LEU A 20 10.28 0.33 7.83
N HIS A 21 9.45 -0.10 6.88
CA HIS A 21 8.00 0.06 6.95
C HIS A 21 7.27 -1.29 7.02
N ARG A 22 8.02 -2.41 6.96
CA ARG A 22 7.51 -3.78 7.13
C ARG A 22 7.15 -3.99 8.60
N LYS A 23 5.91 -4.38 8.87
CA LYS A 23 5.50 -4.89 10.20
C LYS A 23 5.40 -6.41 10.06
N LEU A 24 6.45 -7.08 10.52
CA LEU A 24 6.58 -8.54 10.51
C LEU A 24 6.84 -8.98 11.95
N CYS A 25 6.08 -9.96 12.41
CA CYS A 25 6.35 -10.68 13.65
C CYS A 25 6.51 -12.16 13.30
N LEU A 26 7.55 -12.81 13.79
CA LEU A 26 7.86 -14.21 13.54
C LEU A 26 8.12 -14.88 14.88
N ILE A 27 7.46 -16.00 15.14
CA ILE A 27 7.56 -16.75 16.39
C ILE A 27 8.01 -18.16 16.04
N ASP A 28 9.17 -18.55 16.59
CA ASP A 28 9.79 -19.89 16.51
C ASP A 28 9.91 -20.48 15.09
N ARG A 29 9.85 -19.64 14.05
CA ARG A 29 9.72 -20.06 12.64
C ARG A 29 8.51 -20.95 12.36
N ARG A 30 7.49 -20.92 13.23
CA ARG A 30 6.26 -21.72 13.12
C ARG A 30 5.04 -20.89 12.75
N VAL A 31 5.06 -19.60 13.06
CA VAL A 31 3.98 -18.67 12.75
C VAL A 31 4.54 -17.28 12.50
N ALA A 32 3.96 -16.56 11.55
CA ALA A 32 4.25 -15.15 11.34
C ALA A 32 2.98 -14.32 11.24
N PHE A 33 3.10 -13.05 11.59
CA PHE A 33 2.10 -12.03 11.37
C PHE A 33 2.64 -10.99 10.39
N VAL A 34 1.85 -10.65 9.37
CA VAL A 34 2.20 -9.67 8.34
C VAL A 34 1.05 -8.69 8.15
N GLY A 35 1.32 -7.38 8.15
CA GLY A 35 0.24 -6.40 7.98
C GLY A 35 0.68 -4.94 8.08
N GLY A 36 -0.32 -4.09 8.33
CA GLY A 36 -0.17 -2.64 8.54
C GLY A 36 -0.08 -2.21 10.01
N ILE A 37 -0.48 -3.08 10.94
CA ILE A 37 -0.58 -2.78 12.38
C ILE A 37 0.80 -2.43 12.96
N ASN A 38 0.89 -1.27 13.62
CA ASN A 38 2.07 -0.88 14.40
C ASN A 38 1.86 -1.20 15.89
N VAL A 39 2.94 -1.30 16.65
CA VAL A 39 2.87 -1.39 18.12
C VAL A 39 2.75 0.02 18.68
N ILE A 40 1.52 0.51 18.83
CA ILE A 40 1.16 1.83 19.35
C ILE A 40 -0.11 1.74 20.21
N ASP A 41 -0.40 2.80 20.96
CA ASP A 41 -1.70 2.94 21.63
C ASP A 41 -2.73 3.47 20.61
N ASP A 42 -3.53 2.56 20.04
CA ASP A 42 -4.57 2.91 19.06
C ASP A 42 -5.75 3.69 19.66
N MET A 43 -5.80 3.86 20.99
CA MET A 43 -6.76 4.73 21.67
C MET A 43 -6.23 6.16 21.80
N ASN A 44 -4.91 6.36 21.75
CA ASN A 44 -4.28 7.66 21.77
C ASN A 44 -4.15 8.22 20.34
N THR A 45 -5.27 8.74 19.82
CA THR A 45 -5.32 9.38 18.49
C THR A 45 -5.68 10.86 18.60
N PRO A 46 -4.74 11.77 18.92
CA PRO A 46 -5.03 13.20 19.04
C PRO A 46 -5.69 13.76 17.78
N GLY A 47 -6.87 14.37 17.93
CA GLY A 47 -7.64 14.92 16.81
C GLY A 47 -8.41 13.88 15.97
N HIS A 48 -8.40 12.60 16.36
CA HIS A 48 -9.13 11.53 15.68
C HIS A 48 -9.94 10.66 16.64
N LYS A 49 -10.98 10.01 16.12
CA LYS A 49 -11.81 9.08 16.89
C LYS A 49 -11.11 7.71 16.89
N PRO A 50 -10.81 7.12 18.05
CA PRO A 50 -10.24 5.77 18.13
C PRO A 50 -11.32 4.70 17.89
N PRO A 51 -10.93 3.45 17.61
CA PRO A 51 -9.57 3.00 17.36
C PRO A 51 -9.12 3.26 15.92
N ARG A 52 -7.80 3.32 15.71
CA ARG A 52 -7.22 3.19 14.36
C ARG A 52 -7.50 1.79 13.82
N VAL A 53 -8.06 1.70 12.62
CA VAL A 53 -8.41 0.43 11.98
C VAL A 53 -7.31 0.03 11.00
N ASP A 54 -6.80 -1.18 11.16
CA ASP A 54 -5.77 -1.76 10.30
C ASP A 54 -5.87 -3.29 10.29
N PHE A 55 -5.11 -3.95 9.42
CA PHE A 55 -5.20 -5.37 9.15
C PHE A 55 -3.83 -6.05 9.29
N ALA A 56 -3.86 -7.27 9.81
CA ALA A 56 -2.75 -8.20 9.76
C ALA A 56 -3.26 -9.62 9.51
N VAL A 57 -2.40 -10.45 8.95
CA VAL A 57 -2.68 -11.87 8.70
C VAL A 57 -1.74 -12.74 9.50
N ARG A 58 -2.28 -13.80 10.11
CA ARG A 58 -1.50 -14.91 10.67
C ARG A 58 -1.22 -15.92 9.56
N VAL A 59 0.03 -16.29 9.36
CA VAL A 59 0.45 -17.25 8.33
C VAL A 59 1.31 -18.36 8.92
N GLN A 60 1.19 -19.55 8.34
CA GLN A 60 1.96 -20.76 8.69
C GLN A 60 2.30 -21.52 7.41
N GLY A 61 3.27 -22.44 7.49
CA GLY A 61 3.68 -23.29 6.37
C GLY A 61 4.78 -22.68 5.49
N PRO A 62 4.90 -23.09 4.21
CA PRO A 62 6.05 -22.77 3.35
C PRO A 62 6.32 -21.28 3.15
N VAL A 63 5.27 -20.44 3.28
CA VAL A 63 5.40 -18.98 3.17
C VAL A 63 6.30 -18.36 4.25
N LEU A 64 6.56 -19.07 5.35
CA LEU A 64 7.45 -18.61 6.40
C LEU A 64 8.90 -18.54 5.95
N ALA A 65 9.35 -19.41 5.02
CA ALA A 65 10.74 -19.42 4.55
C ALA A 65 11.20 -18.06 3.97
N PRO A 66 10.48 -17.43 3.00
CA PRO A 66 10.86 -16.11 2.51
C PRO A 66 10.67 -14.99 3.55
N ILE A 67 9.79 -15.16 4.55
CA ILE A 67 9.63 -14.21 5.66
C ILE A 67 10.86 -14.25 6.59
N VAL A 68 11.28 -15.45 6.99
CA VAL A 68 12.48 -15.71 7.79
C VAL A 68 13.71 -15.12 7.09
N GLN A 69 13.91 -15.45 5.81
CA GLN A 69 15.00 -14.92 5.00
C GLN A 69 14.98 -13.39 4.96
N THR A 70 13.81 -12.78 4.81
CA THR A 70 13.65 -11.32 4.79
C THR A 70 14.07 -10.68 6.11
N MET A 71 13.71 -11.29 7.25
CA MET A 71 14.05 -10.79 8.58
C MET A 71 15.53 -11.00 8.89
N GLN A 72 16.09 -12.17 8.61
CA GLN A 72 17.52 -12.47 8.80
C GLN A 72 18.40 -11.55 7.97
N ARG A 73 18.09 -11.36 6.69
CA ARG A 73 18.85 -10.46 5.82
C ARG A 73 18.82 -9.01 6.32
N LEU A 74 17.71 -8.56 6.91
CA LEU A 74 17.63 -7.25 7.52
C LEU A 74 18.59 -7.16 8.72
N TRP A 75 18.58 -8.15 9.61
CA TRP A 75 19.47 -8.19 10.77
C TRP A 75 20.94 -8.28 10.38
N ALA A 76 21.29 -9.14 9.42
CA ALA A 76 22.65 -9.24 8.90
C ALA A 76 23.17 -7.90 8.36
N LEU A 77 22.33 -7.16 7.63
CA LEU A 77 22.68 -5.81 7.15
C LEU A 77 22.84 -4.80 8.30
N VAL A 78 22.04 -4.90 9.36
CA VAL A 78 22.14 -4.02 10.53
C VAL A 78 23.44 -4.29 11.29
N GLU A 79 23.76 -5.56 11.54
CA GLU A 79 25.01 -5.98 12.18
C GLU A 79 26.22 -5.55 11.37
N LEU A 80 26.26 -5.82 10.06
CA LEU A 80 27.37 -5.44 9.20
C LEU A 80 27.63 -3.92 9.23
N VAL A 81 26.57 -3.11 9.27
CA VAL A 81 26.68 -1.64 9.33
C VAL A 81 27.12 -1.14 10.72
N GLN A 82 26.77 -1.84 11.81
CA GLN A 82 27.07 -1.39 13.18
C GLN A 82 28.35 -1.98 13.77
N LEU A 83 28.66 -3.23 13.46
CA LEU A 83 29.68 -4.07 14.09
C LEU A 83 30.76 -4.54 13.11
N GLN A 84 30.67 -4.16 11.84
CA GLN A 84 31.58 -4.54 10.74
C GLN A 84 31.67 -6.04 10.44
N THR A 85 31.02 -6.89 11.22
CA THR A 85 30.87 -8.34 11.05
C THR A 85 29.42 -8.73 11.38
N SER A 86 28.98 -9.90 10.92
CA SER A 86 27.65 -10.43 11.22
C SER A 86 27.71 -11.95 11.28
N ASP A 87 27.15 -12.51 12.36
CA ASP A 87 27.01 -13.96 12.52
C ASP A 87 25.75 -14.49 11.80
N VAL A 88 24.92 -13.58 11.29
CA VAL A 88 23.73 -13.90 10.50
C VAL A 88 24.10 -13.91 9.01
N PRO A 89 23.83 -14.99 8.28
CA PRO A 89 24.13 -15.03 6.84
C PRO A 89 23.29 -13.99 6.09
N LEU A 90 23.95 -13.22 5.20
CA LEU A 90 23.29 -12.21 4.38
C LEU A 90 22.31 -12.81 3.35
N PHE A 91 22.57 -14.06 2.95
CA PHE A 91 21.77 -14.84 2.02
C PHE A 91 21.43 -16.19 2.68
N PRO A 92 20.49 -16.22 3.64
CA PRO A 92 20.12 -17.46 4.28
C PRO A 92 19.41 -18.38 3.29
N GLU A 93 19.68 -19.67 3.38
CA GLU A 93 19.00 -20.69 2.59
C GLU A 93 17.52 -20.76 2.95
N LEU A 94 16.68 -21.08 1.96
CA LEU A 94 15.25 -21.26 2.20
C LEU A 94 15.01 -22.65 2.77
N GLU A 95 14.56 -22.69 4.02
CA GLU A 95 14.14 -23.93 4.65
C GLU A 95 12.84 -24.45 4.01
N SER A 96 12.82 -25.73 3.66
CA SER A 96 11.60 -26.40 3.23
C SER A 96 10.74 -26.69 4.46
N LEU A 97 9.60 -26.02 4.56
CA LEU A 97 8.65 -26.20 5.66
C LEU A 97 7.45 -27.02 5.17
N PRO A 98 6.83 -27.85 6.03
CA PRO A 98 5.66 -28.63 5.65
C PRO A 98 4.49 -27.71 5.29
N SER A 99 3.69 -28.14 4.32
CA SER A 99 2.43 -27.46 3.96
C SER A 99 1.50 -27.36 5.16
N ALA A 100 0.87 -26.18 5.31
CA ALA A 100 -0.14 -25.93 6.33
C ALA A 100 -1.39 -25.34 5.68
N GLY A 101 -2.52 -26.04 5.79
CA GLY A 101 -3.80 -25.63 5.20
C GLY A 101 -3.87 -25.77 3.67
N ASN A 102 -4.85 -25.11 3.06
CA ASN A 102 -5.19 -25.22 1.63
C ASN A 102 -5.13 -23.89 0.87
N CYS A 103 -4.54 -22.85 1.47
CA CYS A 103 -4.39 -21.54 0.85
C CYS A 103 -3.13 -21.51 -0.03
N VAL A 104 -3.26 -21.01 -1.26
CA VAL A 104 -2.08 -20.66 -2.06
C VAL A 104 -1.65 -19.25 -1.66
N VAL A 105 -0.49 -19.15 -1.03
CA VAL A 105 0.02 -17.89 -0.45
C VAL A 105 1.33 -17.49 -1.09
N LYS A 106 1.46 -16.21 -1.45
CA LYS A 106 2.72 -15.61 -1.89
C LYS A 106 3.07 -14.43 -0.98
N PHE A 107 4.26 -14.47 -0.42
CA PHE A 107 4.87 -13.32 0.25
C PHE A 107 5.66 -12.52 -0.78
N ALA A 108 5.43 -11.21 -0.84
CA ALA A 108 6.18 -10.31 -1.69
C ALA A 108 6.74 -9.17 -0.85
N VAL A 109 8.01 -8.90 -1.06
CA VAL A 109 8.69 -7.75 -0.47
C VAL A 109 8.95 -6.72 -1.54
N ARG A 110 8.85 -5.46 -1.13
CA ARG A 110 9.39 -4.36 -1.92
C ARG A 110 10.76 -3.99 -1.40
N ASP A 111 11.73 -3.88 -2.29
CA ASP A 111 13.00 -3.23 -2.01
C ASP A 111 13.34 -2.16 -3.05
N ASN A 112 14.36 -1.35 -2.76
CA ASN A 112 14.78 -0.26 -3.64
C ASN A 112 15.69 -0.74 -4.78
N LEU A 113 15.80 -2.05 -5.05
CA LEU A 113 16.75 -2.58 -6.03
C LEU A 113 16.04 -3.53 -7.01
N ARG A 114 15.82 -4.79 -6.61
CA ARG A 114 15.35 -5.86 -7.50
C ARG A 114 13.83 -6.03 -7.50
N HIS A 115 13.15 -5.65 -6.43
CA HIS A 115 11.72 -5.94 -6.21
C HIS A 115 10.86 -4.67 -6.15
N ARG A 116 11.23 -3.64 -6.92
CA ARG A 116 10.57 -2.32 -6.88
C ARG A 116 9.11 -2.36 -7.34
N ARG A 117 8.72 -3.32 -8.18
CA ARG A 117 7.38 -3.36 -8.80
C ARG A 117 6.59 -4.64 -8.52
N ASP A 118 7.10 -5.55 -7.71
CA ASP A 118 6.48 -6.88 -7.52
C ASP A 118 5.07 -6.79 -6.95
N ILE A 119 4.86 -5.91 -5.96
CA ILE A 119 3.55 -5.67 -5.37
C ILE A 119 2.61 -5.03 -6.39
N GLU A 120 3.07 -4.01 -7.12
CA GLU A 120 2.29 -3.31 -8.14
C GLU A 120 1.91 -4.24 -9.30
N HIS A 121 2.84 -5.06 -9.79
CA HIS A 121 2.61 -6.05 -10.84
C HIS A 121 1.59 -7.11 -10.39
N ALA A 122 1.63 -7.54 -9.13
CA ALA A 122 0.63 -8.47 -8.59
C ALA A 122 -0.77 -7.85 -8.57
N TYR A 123 -0.91 -6.59 -8.14
CA TYR A 123 -2.16 -5.85 -8.24
C TYR A 123 -2.64 -5.71 -9.68
N LEU A 124 -1.77 -5.25 -10.60
CA LEU A 124 -2.11 -5.04 -12.00
C LEU A 124 -2.57 -6.34 -12.67
N ALA A 125 -1.88 -7.46 -12.42
CA ALA A 125 -2.26 -8.76 -12.94
C ALA A 125 -3.65 -9.19 -12.43
N ALA A 126 -3.94 -8.97 -11.14
CA ALA A 126 -5.23 -9.30 -10.57
C ALA A 126 -6.36 -8.38 -11.08
N ILE A 127 -6.13 -7.07 -11.18
CA ILE A 127 -7.10 -6.09 -11.71
C ILE A 127 -7.43 -6.36 -13.18
N ARG A 128 -6.41 -6.69 -14.00
CA ARG A 128 -6.60 -6.98 -15.43
C ARG A 128 -7.38 -8.28 -15.66
N SER A 129 -7.27 -9.24 -14.74
CA SER A 129 -7.99 -10.53 -14.82
C SER A 129 -9.34 -10.55 -14.10
N ALA A 130 -9.69 -9.48 -13.37
CA ALA A 130 -10.94 -9.37 -12.64
C ALA A 130 -12.17 -9.44 -13.57
N LYS A 131 -13.19 -10.17 -13.13
CA LYS A 131 -14.44 -10.44 -13.87
C LYS A 131 -15.70 -9.94 -13.18
N ARG A 132 -15.72 -9.79 -11.85
CA ARG A 132 -16.93 -9.49 -11.07
C ARG A 132 -16.76 -8.26 -10.18
N GLU A 133 -15.73 -8.26 -9.33
CA GLU A 133 -15.57 -7.22 -8.31
C GLU A 133 -14.12 -6.97 -7.95
N ILE A 134 -13.79 -5.70 -7.72
CA ILE A 134 -12.54 -5.23 -7.13
C ILE A 134 -12.91 -4.34 -5.95
N LEU A 135 -12.47 -4.72 -4.75
CA LEU A 135 -12.63 -3.93 -3.53
C LEU A 135 -11.25 -3.66 -2.94
N ILE A 136 -10.85 -2.39 -2.88
CA ILE A 136 -9.54 -1.97 -2.36
C ILE A 136 -9.76 -1.03 -1.19
N ALA A 137 -9.18 -1.33 -0.03
CA ALA A 137 -9.14 -0.43 1.11
C ALA A 137 -7.71 0.09 1.33
N ALA A 138 -7.56 1.42 1.26
CA ALA A 138 -6.26 2.07 1.30
C ALA A 138 -6.29 3.35 2.15
N ALA A 139 -5.33 3.48 3.06
CA ALA A 139 -5.09 4.71 3.82
C ALA A 139 -4.64 5.85 2.91
N TYR A 140 -3.77 5.54 1.96
CA TYR A 140 -3.22 6.47 0.99
C TYR A 140 -3.35 5.90 -0.41
N PHE A 141 -4.03 6.66 -1.27
CA PHE A 141 -4.33 6.25 -2.64
C PHE A 141 -3.89 7.34 -3.62
N PHE A 142 -2.69 7.16 -4.13
CA PHE A 142 -2.10 7.97 -5.18
C PHE A 142 -1.40 7.04 -6.20
N PRO A 143 -2.18 6.21 -6.93
CA PRO A 143 -1.63 5.24 -7.87
C PRO A 143 -0.88 5.87 -9.06
N GLY A 144 0.03 5.08 -9.66
CA GLY A 144 0.63 5.35 -10.96
C GLY A 144 -0.40 5.39 -12.11
N VAL A 145 0.02 5.85 -13.28
CA VAL A 145 -0.88 6.01 -14.45
C VAL A 145 -1.49 4.67 -14.87
N ASP A 146 -0.68 3.63 -14.93
CA ASP A 146 -1.11 2.31 -15.39
C ASP A 146 -2.10 1.65 -14.43
N PHE A 147 -1.92 1.83 -13.13
CA PHE A 147 -2.84 1.33 -12.12
C PHE A 147 -4.21 2.03 -12.23
N ARG A 148 -4.24 3.35 -12.45
CA ARG A 148 -5.50 4.08 -12.69
C ARG A 148 -6.22 3.59 -13.94
N ARG A 149 -5.49 3.45 -15.05
CA ARG A 149 -6.03 2.93 -16.31
C ARG A 149 -6.57 1.52 -16.14
N ALA A 150 -5.88 0.65 -15.40
CA ALA A 150 -6.31 -0.71 -15.16
C ALA A 150 -7.63 -0.78 -14.38
N LEU A 151 -7.82 0.09 -13.38
CA LEU A 151 -9.08 0.18 -12.62
C LEU A 151 -10.24 0.69 -13.50
N ILE A 152 -10.01 1.75 -14.27
CA ILE A 152 -11.01 2.31 -15.19
C ILE A 152 -11.38 1.26 -16.25
N ALA A 153 -10.40 0.63 -16.87
CA ALA A 153 -10.64 -0.44 -17.84
C ALA A 153 -11.38 -1.64 -17.22
N ALA A 154 -11.20 -1.93 -15.92
CA ALA A 154 -11.98 -2.96 -15.24
C ALA A 154 -13.45 -2.53 -15.09
N ALA A 155 -13.69 -1.30 -14.66
CA ALA A 155 -15.04 -0.74 -14.56
C ALA A 155 -15.75 -0.68 -15.92
N GLU A 156 -15.05 -0.29 -17.00
CA GLU A 156 -15.55 -0.29 -18.38
C GLU A 156 -15.93 -1.70 -18.87
N ARG A 157 -15.24 -2.75 -18.39
CA ARG A 157 -15.63 -4.15 -18.66
C ARG A 157 -16.85 -4.62 -17.86
N GLY A 158 -17.44 -3.78 -17.01
CA GLY A 158 -18.56 -4.11 -16.14
C GLY A 158 -18.16 -4.71 -14.78
N VAL A 159 -16.87 -4.70 -14.42
CA VAL A 159 -16.42 -5.13 -13.09
C VAL A 159 -16.80 -4.06 -12.07
N ARG A 160 -17.40 -4.46 -10.94
CA ARG A 160 -17.70 -3.52 -9.85
C ARG A 160 -16.41 -3.11 -9.15
N VAL A 161 -15.96 -1.87 -9.33
CA VAL A 161 -14.75 -1.35 -8.69
C VAL A 161 -15.11 -0.40 -7.56
N THR A 162 -14.72 -0.75 -6.34
CA THR A 162 -14.95 0.05 -5.13
C THR A 162 -13.63 0.34 -4.42
N LEU A 163 -13.38 1.61 -4.14
CA LEU A 163 -12.26 2.09 -3.35
C LEU A 163 -12.78 2.59 -1.99
N LEU A 164 -12.37 1.94 -0.91
CA LEU A 164 -12.59 2.39 0.47
C LEU A 164 -11.36 3.17 0.93
N LEU A 165 -11.50 4.48 1.05
CA LEU A 165 -10.40 5.40 1.30
C LEU A 165 -10.55 6.11 2.64
N GLN A 166 -9.42 6.50 3.23
CA GLN A 166 -9.42 7.30 4.45
C GLN A 166 -10.01 8.69 4.20
N ALA A 167 -11.01 9.11 4.98
CA ALA A 167 -11.59 10.45 4.87
C ALA A 167 -10.77 11.52 5.61
N ARG A 168 -10.05 11.13 6.67
CA ARG A 168 -9.39 12.06 7.59
C ARG A 168 -8.03 12.53 7.07
N VAL A 169 -7.75 13.82 7.27
CA VAL A 169 -6.52 14.47 6.80
C VAL A 169 -5.39 14.24 7.80
N GLU A 170 -4.40 13.42 7.43
CA GLU A 170 -3.12 13.32 8.15
C GLU A 170 -2.08 14.24 7.48
N TYR A 171 -1.86 14.06 6.18
CA TYR A 171 -0.97 14.90 5.39
C TYR A 171 -1.76 15.72 4.36
N ARG A 172 -1.93 17.02 4.63
CA ARG A 172 -2.72 17.95 3.79
C ARG A 172 -2.35 17.84 2.31
N LEU A 173 -1.06 17.88 1.97
CA LEU A 173 -0.61 17.83 0.58
C LEU A 173 -1.06 16.54 -0.13
N LEU A 174 -0.81 15.38 0.48
CA LEU A 174 -1.16 14.08 -0.10
C LEU A 174 -2.68 13.88 -0.16
N HIS A 175 -3.40 14.34 0.86
CA HIS A 175 -4.87 14.32 0.92
C HIS A 175 -5.52 15.13 -0.21
N TYR A 176 -5.02 16.34 -0.47
CA TYR A 176 -5.55 17.14 -1.57
C TYR A 176 -5.12 16.58 -2.93
N ALA A 177 -3.88 16.08 -3.04
CA ALA A 177 -3.39 15.49 -4.28
C ALA A 177 -4.16 14.22 -4.68
N SER A 178 -4.48 13.31 -3.74
CA SER A 178 -5.28 12.11 -4.02
C SER A 178 -6.69 12.44 -4.50
N ARG A 179 -7.31 13.50 -3.95
CA ARG A 179 -8.63 13.99 -4.38
C ARG A 179 -8.66 14.53 -5.80
N ALA A 180 -7.53 14.92 -6.39
CA ALA A 180 -7.44 15.26 -7.82
C ALA A 180 -7.80 14.06 -8.71
N LEU A 181 -7.52 12.84 -8.24
CA LEU A 181 -7.73 11.60 -8.99
C LEU A 181 -9.17 11.10 -8.93
N TYR A 182 -9.95 11.56 -7.94
CA TYR A 182 -11.32 11.07 -7.70
C TYR A 182 -12.22 11.34 -8.90
N GLY A 183 -12.12 12.54 -9.50
CA GLY A 183 -12.92 12.90 -10.67
C GLY A 183 -12.70 11.92 -11.82
N GLN A 184 -11.44 11.66 -12.17
CA GLN A 184 -11.09 10.76 -13.27
C GLN A 184 -11.60 9.32 -13.04
N LEU A 185 -11.36 8.78 -11.84
CA LEU A 185 -11.73 7.40 -11.51
C LEU A 185 -13.26 7.22 -11.52
N ARG A 186 -13.97 8.20 -10.99
CA ARG A 186 -15.44 8.16 -10.93
C ARG A 186 -16.11 8.29 -12.28
N THR A 187 -15.62 9.20 -13.12
CA THR A 187 -16.08 9.29 -14.52
C THR A 187 -15.84 7.96 -15.24
N GLY A 188 -14.76 7.26 -14.91
CA GLY A 188 -14.46 5.91 -15.39
C GLY A 188 -15.23 4.78 -14.70
N GLY A 189 -16.29 5.06 -13.93
CA GLY A 189 -17.16 4.03 -13.32
C GLY A 189 -16.68 3.46 -11.98
N VAL A 190 -15.59 3.98 -11.40
CA VAL A 190 -15.09 3.55 -10.09
C VAL A 190 -15.91 4.19 -8.97
N THR A 191 -16.38 3.37 -8.03
CA THR A 191 -17.02 3.83 -6.79
C THR A 191 -15.96 4.20 -5.75
N ILE A 192 -16.13 5.33 -5.10
CA ILE A 192 -15.25 5.80 -4.02
C ILE A 192 -16.09 6.02 -2.77
N GLU A 193 -15.70 5.33 -1.70
CA GLU A 193 -16.28 5.39 -0.37
C GLU A 193 -15.22 5.97 0.58
N GLU A 194 -15.52 7.06 1.27
CA GLU A 194 -14.63 7.65 2.28
C GLU A 194 -15.02 7.15 3.68
N TYR A 195 -14.09 6.56 4.44
CA TYR A 195 -14.35 6.04 5.79
C TYR A 195 -14.19 7.16 6.84
N HIS A 196 -15.25 7.44 7.61
CA HIS A 196 -15.33 8.55 8.56
C HIS A 196 -15.33 8.12 10.03
N GLN A 197 -15.74 6.89 10.32
CA GLN A 197 -15.98 6.41 11.68
C GLN A 197 -14.74 6.51 12.57
N SER A 198 -13.56 6.16 12.04
CA SER A 198 -12.29 6.30 12.75
C SER A 198 -11.13 6.44 11.75
N PHE A 199 -9.88 6.34 12.22
CA PHE A 199 -8.73 6.42 11.34
C PHE A 199 -8.54 5.11 10.55
N LEU A 200 -8.79 5.11 9.24
CA LEU A 200 -8.51 3.96 8.37
C LEU A 200 -7.03 3.92 7.95
N HIS A 201 -6.31 2.89 8.39
CA HIS A 201 -4.94 2.62 7.98
C HIS A 201 -4.77 1.31 7.19
N ALA A 202 -5.82 0.82 6.56
CA ALA A 202 -5.79 -0.41 5.79
C ALA A 202 -4.88 -0.32 4.54
N LYS A 203 -4.30 -1.46 4.15
CA LYS A 203 -3.65 -1.71 2.84
C LYS A 203 -4.04 -3.10 2.34
N VAL A 204 -5.32 -3.25 2.05
CA VAL A 204 -5.90 -4.55 1.73
C VAL A 204 -6.73 -4.46 0.45
N ALA A 205 -6.86 -5.58 -0.25
CA ALA A 205 -7.77 -5.66 -1.38
C ALA A 205 -8.32 -7.07 -1.55
N VAL A 206 -9.50 -7.15 -2.15
CA VAL A 206 -10.17 -8.38 -2.57
C VAL A 206 -10.57 -8.24 -4.03
N ILE A 207 -10.32 -9.28 -4.82
CA ILE A 207 -10.69 -9.36 -6.24
C ILE A 207 -11.42 -10.68 -6.48
N ASP A 208 -12.62 -10.57 -7.04
CA ASP A 208 -13.52 -11.68 -7.41
C ASP A 208 -13.80 -12.71 -6.31
N GLU A 209 -13.68 -12.33 -5.04
CA GLU A 209 -13.80 -13.24 -3.89
C GLU A 209 -12.85 -14.45 -3.98
N LYS A 210 -11.73 -14.31 -4.70
CA LYS A 210 -10.77 -15.41 -4.94
C LYS A 210 -9.35 -15.02 -4.62
N TRP A 211 -9.03 -13.75 -4.81
CA TRP A 211 -7.71 -13.20 -4.56
C TRP A 211 -7.83 -12.10 -3.51
N ALA A 212 -6.96 -12.16 -2.51
CA ALA A 212 -6.89 -11.17 -1.44
C ALA A 212 -5.45 -10.76 -1.19
N THR A 213 -5.25 -9.55 -0.70
CA THR A 213 -3.96 -9.10 -0.20
C THR A 213 -4.09 -8.35 1.11
N VAL A 214 -3.12 -8.57 1.99
CA VAL A 214 -2.92 -7.81 3.23
C VAL A 214 -1.44 -7.50 3.35
N GLY A 215 -1.10 -6.26 3.71
CA GLY A 215 0.29 -5.90 3.88
C GLY A 215 0.50 -4.51 4.43
N SER A 216 1.73 -4.03 4.25
CA SER A 216 2.16 -2.71 4.70
C SER A 216 2.21 -1.68 3.57
N SER A 217 2.03 -2.12 2.31
CA SER A 217 2.26 -1.29 1.12
C SER A 217 1.07 -0.42 0.78
N ASN A 218 1.22 0.90 0.93
CA ASN A 218 0.20 1.82 0.45
C ASN A 218 0.26 1.92 -1.07
N ILE A 219 -0.86 2.28 -1.69
CA ILE A 219 -0.96 2.53 -3.12
C ILE A 219 -0.60 4.00 -3.36
N ASP A 220 0.57 4.43 -2.88
CA ASP A 220 1.08 5.79 -3.04
C ASP A 220 2.59 5.83 -3.32
N PRO A 221 3.06 6.79 -4.13
CA PRO A 221 4.42 6.86 -4.65
C PRO A 221 5.48 6.97 -3.56
N TYR A 222 5.12 7.54 -2.42
CA TYR A 222 6.02 7.80 -1.31
C TYR A 222 6.38 6.50 -0.59
N SER A 223 5.36 5.68 -0.35
CA SER A 223 5.49 4.27 0.06
C SER A 223 6.24 3.47 -1.01
N PHE A 224 6.03 3.78 -2.29
CA PHE A 224 6.75 3.14 -3.39
C PHE A 224 8.25 3.58 -3.55
N LEU A 225 8.68 4.73 -3.04
CA LEU A 225 10.04 5.26 -3.26
C LEU A 225 11.03 4.99 -2.12
N MET A 226 10.54 4.96 -0.87
CA MET A 226 11.40 5.08 0.32
C MET A 226 11.17 3.99 1.36
N ALA A 227 10.08 3.22 1.26
CA ALA A 227 9.71 2.24 2.25
C ALA A 227 10.09 0.81 1.82
N ARG A 228 10.76 0.09 2.72
CA ARG A 228 10.80 -1.37 2.67
C ARG A 228 9.43 -1.88 3.09
N GLU A 229 8.71 -2.55 2.19
CA GLU A 229 7.32 -3.00 2.41
C GLU A 229 7.17 -4.50 2.19
N ALA A 230 6.06 -5.05 2.68
CA ALA A 230 5.73 -6.45 2.53
C ALA A 230 4.21 -6.65 2.40
N ASN A 231 3.81 -7.48 1.44
CA ASN A 231 2.43 -7.92 1.25
C ASN A 231 2.36 -9.44 1.20
N VAL A 232 1.28 -9.96 1.74
CA VAL A 232 0.84 -11.34 1.53
C VAL A 232 -0.27 -11.31 0.49
N PHE A 233 -0.17 -12.19 -0.49
CA PHE A 233 -1.21 -12.46 -1.48
C PHE A 233 -1.77 -13.85 -1.21
N VAL A 234 -3.08 -13.96 -1.12
CA VAL A 234 -3.78 -15.22 -0.83
C VAL A 234 -4.74 -15.51 -1.96
N ARG A 235 -4.69 -16.73 -2.50
CA ARG A 235 -5.72 -17.29 -3.39
C ARG A 235 -6.49 -18.36 -2.63
N ASN A 236 -7.63 -17.97 -2.09
CA ASN A 236 -8.55 -18.85 -1.38
C ASN A 236 -9.91 -18.16 -1.27
N PRO A 237 -11.02 -18.76 -1.75
CA PRO A 237 -12.32 -18.10 -1.72
C PRO A 237 -12.88 -17.81 -0.33
N LEU A 238 -12.60 -18.68 0.65
CA LEU A 238 -13.08 -18.49 2.02
C LEU A 238 -12.40 -17.28 2.65
N PHE A 239 -11.07 -17.22 2.58
CA PHE A 239 -10.28 -16.10 3.10
C PHE A 239 -10.63 -14.78 2.40
N ALA A 240 -10.72 -14.78 1.07
CA ALA A 240 -11.09 -13.59 0.31
C ALA A 240 -12.53 -13.13 0.63
N GLY A 241 -13.46 -14.07 0.80
CA GLY A 241 -14.83 -13.78 1.21
C GLY A 241 -14.93 -13.21 2.62
N GLU A 242 -14.14 -13.69 3.58
CA GLU A 242 -14.06 -13.12 4.93
C GLU A 242 -13.60 -11.67 4.91
N LEU A 243 -12.48 -11.39 4.23
CA LEU A 243 -11.97 -10.02 4.10
C LEU A 243 -12.98 -9.12 3.39
N ARG A 244 -13.65 -9.61 2.34
CA ARG A 244 -14.70 -8.85 1.65
C ARG A 244 -15.84 -8.48 2.59
N ARG A 245 -16.35 -9.43 3.38
CA ARG A 245 -17.44 -9.17 4.34
C ARG A 245 -17.05 -8.14 5.40
N GLU A 246 -15.81 -8.17 5.88
CA GLU A 246 -15.31 -7.13 6.79
C GLU A 246 -15.31 -5.75 6.14
N LEU A 247 -14.74 -5.65 4.93
CA LEU A 247 -14.69 -4.37 4.21
C LEU A 247 -16.08 -3.84 3.84
N GLN A 248 -17.03 -4.71 3.52
CA GLN A 248 -18.42 -4.34 3.27
C GLN A 248 -19.10 -3.79 4.52
N ARG A 249 -18.95 -4.46 5.67
CA ARG A 249 -19.45 -3.94 6.95
C ARG A 249 -18.85 -2.56 7.26
N MET A 250 -17.56 -2.37 7.05
CA MET A 250 -16.93 -1.06 7.22
C MET A 250 -17.51 0.03 6.30
N ILE A 251 -17.90 -0.34 5.08
CA ILE A 251 -18.56 0.58 4.15
C ILE A 251 -19.96 0.94 4.68
N GLU A 252 -20.74 -0.07 5.07
CA GLU A 252 -22.12 0.08 5.57
C GLU A 252 -22.19 0.90 6.86
N ASP A 253 -21.28 0.64 7.80
CA ASP A 253 -21.32 1.22 9.15
C ASP A 253 -20.66 2.60 9.27
N GLY A 254 -19.73 2.92 8.36
CA GLY A 254 -18.77 4.00 8.60
C GLY A 254 -18.29 4.76 7.39
N ALA A 255 -18.69 4.39 6.17
CA ALA A 255 -18.28 5.09 4.97
C ALA A 255 -19.38 5.99 4.39
N GLN A 256 -18.94 7.03 3.68
CA GLN A 256 -19.80 7.90 2.89
C GLN A 256 -19.36 7.88 1.45
N ARG A 257 -20.33 7.64 0.57
CA ARG A 257 -20.09 7.64 -0.86
C ARG A 257 -19.76 9.03 -1.34
N VAL A 258 -18.64 9.17 -2.03
CA VAL A 258 -18.30 10.46 -2.64
C VAL A 258 -19.31 10.72 -3.77
N GLY A 259 -20.14 11.76 -3.64
CA GLY A 259 -21.20 12.15 -4.60
C GLY A 259 -20.68 13.07 -5.73
N PRO A 260 -21.32 13.09 -6.93
CA PRO A 260 -20.80 13.79 -8.12
C PRO A 260 -20.76 15.32 -7.93
N THR A 261 -21.71 15.84 -7.18
CA THR A 261 -21.83 17.25 -6.76
C THR A 261 -20.62 17.72 -5.97
N HIS A 262 -20.04 16.87 -5.12
CA HIS A 262 -18.98 17.25 -4.18
C HIS A 262 -17.64 17.66 -4.83
N TRP A 263 -17.42 17.32 -6.12
CA TRP A 263 -16.29 17.81 -6.92
C TRP A 263 -16.70 18.92 -7.90
N ALA A 264 -17.84 18.75 -8.56
CA ALA A 264 -18.34 19.71 -9.55
C ALA A 264 -18.61 21.09 -8.92
N GLU A 265 -19.13 21.13 -7.70
CA GLU A 265 -19.51 22.35 -6.96
C GLU A 265 -18.32 23.05 -6.28
N ARG A 266 -17.12 22.44 -6.28
CA ARG A 266 -15.95 23.08 -5.67
C ARG A 266 -15.58 24.36 -6.41
N SER A 267 -15.22 25.38 -5.64
CA SER A 267 -14.74 26.65 -6.19
C SER A 267 -13.55 26.43 -7.12
N ARG A 268 -13.41 27.30 -8.12
CA ARG A 268 -12.27 27.26 -9.07
C ARG A 268 -10.92 27.31 -8.34
N PHE A 269 -10.85 28.06 -7.24
CA PHE A 269 -9.66 28.12 -6.38
C PHE A 269 -9.37 26.80 -5.65
N ALA A 270 -10.39 26.13 -5.12
CA ALA A 270 -10.22 24.82 -4.50
C ALA A 270 -9.76 23.77 -5.52
N LYS A 271 -10.30 23.80 -6.74
CA LYS A 271 -9.85 22.94 -7.84
C LYS A 271 -8.40 23.25 -8.24
N ALA A 272 -8.04 24.53 -8.36
CA ALA A 272 -6.67 24.96 -8.67
C ALA A 272 -5.67 24.51 -7.60
N GLY A 273 -6.00 24.67 -6.31
CA GLY A 273 -5.15 24.21 -5.20
C GLY A 273 -4.94 22.69 -5.19
N ILE A 274 -5.97 21.91 -5.55
CA ILE A 274 -5.87 20.45 -5.67
C ILE A 274 -4.97 20.05 -6.85
N TRP A 275 -5.13 20.70 -8.01
CA TRP A 275 -4.27 20.46 -9.17
C TRP A 275 -2.83 20.92 -8.93
N LEU A 276 -2.62 22.00 -8.20
CA LEU A 276 -1.30 22.44 -7.78
C LEU A 276 -0.64 21.43 -6.84
N ALA A 277 -1.37 20.94 -5.84
CA ALA A 277 -0.90 19.88 -4.95
C ALA A 277 -0.53 18.61 -5.75
N TYR A 278 -1.38 18.20 -6.69
CA TYR A 278 -1.10 17.10 -7.60
C TYR A 278 0.17 17.35 -8.45
N GLY A 279 0.33 18.56 -9.00
CA GLY A 279 1.51 18.97 -9.77
C GLY A 279 2.81 18.94 -8.96
N ILE A 280 2.77 19.43 -7.72
CA ILE A 280 3.92 19.40 -6.78
C ILE A 280 4.33 17.96 -6.51
N VAL A 281 3.37 17.09 -6.13
CA VAL A 281 3.65 15.68 -5.84
C VAL A 281 4.18 14.98 -7.10
N ARG A 282 3.60 15.26 -8.28
CA ARG A 282 4.05 14.72 -9.58
C ARG A 282 5.47 15.14 -9.95
N MET A 283 5.82 16.42 -9.81
CA MET A 283 7.18 16.89 -10.09
C MET A 283 8.18 16.24 -9.14
N ALA A 284 7.89 16.21 -7.84
CA ALA A 284 8.74 15.57 -6.85
C ALA A 284 8.98 14.08 -7.20
N MET A 285 7.94 13.36 -7.62
CA MET A 285 8.06 11.97 -8.06
C MET A 285 8.96 11.78 -9.29
N GLY A 286 8.78 12.60 -10.32
CA GLY A 286 9.56 12.43 -11.54
C GLY A 286 11.03 12.85 -11.37
N MET A 287 11.33 13.81 -10.50
CA MET A 287 12.72 14.10 -10.09
C MET A 287 13.35 12.91 -9.35
N LEU A 288 12.55 12.13 -8.61
CA LEU A 288 12.97 10.91 -7.93
C LEU A 288 12.99 9.66 -8.83
N HIS A 289 12.78 9.81 -10.16
CA HIS A 289 12.72 8.71 -11.14
C HIS A 289 11.69 7.62 -10.81
N TYR A 290 10.62 7.96 -10.08
CA TYR A 290 9.52 7.05 -9.81
C TYR A 290 8.56 6.97 -11.00
N GLY A 291 8.09 5.76 -11.33
CA GLY A 291 7.28 5.51 -12.54
C GLY A 291 8.07 5.51 -13.85
N GLY A 292 9.40 5.72 -13.83
CA GLY A 292 10.20 5.82 -15.06
C GLY A 292 9.67 6.93 -15.99
N ASP A 293 9.43 6.60 -17.26
CA ASP A 293 8.91 7.53 -18.26
C ASP A 293 7.38 7.77 -18.16
N GLU A 294 6.69 7.16 -17.19
CA GLU A 294 5.22 7.28 -17.04
C GLU A 294 4.75 8.72 -16.74
N TRP A 295 5.57 9.50 -16.02
CA TRP A 295 5.21 10.86 -15.61
C TRP A 295 5.79 11.93 -16.53
N PHE A 296 6.92 11.63 -17.16
CA PHE A 296 7.60 12.46 -18.15
C PHE A 296 7.99 11.56 -19.33
N PRO A 297 7.14 11.44 -20.36
CA PRO A 297 7.49 10.67 -21.53
C PRO A 297 8.77 11.27 -22.13
N ARG A 298 9.86 10.51 -22.18
CA ARG A 298 10.99 10.87 -23.03
C ARG A 298 10.44 10.94 -24.44
N ARG A 299 10.48 12.13 -25.08
CA ARG A 299 10.27 12.23 -26.53
C ARG A 299 11.22 11.20 -27.13
N ALA A 300 10.68 10.17 -27.78
CA ALA A 300 11.47 9.26 -28.56
C ALA A 300 12.27 10.14 -29.52
N LEU A 301 13.58 10.21 -29.31
CA LEU A 301 14.49 10.69 -30.34
C LEU A 301 14.23 9.73 -31.50
N ARG A 302 13.53 10.22 -32.52
CA ARG A 302 13.44 9.56 -33.82
C ARG A 302 14.87 9.24 -34.20
N ARG A 303 15.25 7.96 -34.11
CA ARG A 303 16.40 7.45 -34.83
C ARG A 303 15.99 7.53 -36.30
N ASN A 304 16.49 8.55 -36.98
CA ASN A 304 16.64 8.50 -38.43
C ASN A 304 17.65 7.41 -38.78
#